data_AF-A0AAW5FSZ1-F1
#
_entry.id   AF-A0AAW5FSZ1-F1
#
_cell.length_a   1.000
_cell.length_b   1.000
_cell.length_c   1.000
_cell.angle_alpha   90.00
_cell.angle_beta   90.00
_cell.angle_gamma   90.00
#
_symmetry.space_group_name_H-M   'P 1'
#
loop_
_entity.id
_entity.type
_entity.pdbx_description
1 polymer ?
#
loop_
_entity_poly.entity_id
_entity_poly.type
_entity_poly.pdbx_seq_one_letter_code
_entity_poly.pdbx_strand_id
1 'polypeptide(L)' 'MACLTPAEKIEQSYDDAMIALADYLTRDCDAGTTVDRLLRILDRDSLRDAITEVLVDARVHPRPRADVLE' A
#
# COMPACT_ATOMS: atom_id res chain seq x y z
N MET A 1 2.08 -19.99 -7.55
CA MET A 1 1.83 -18.76 -6.78
C MET A 1 1.64 -17.65 -7.79
N ALA A 2 0.44 -17.07 -7.88
CA ALA A 2 0.23 -15.93 -8.78
C ALA A 2 1.04 -14.75 -8.25
N CYS A 3 1.87 -14.14 -9.09
CA CYS A 3 2.55 -12.90 -8.73
C CYS A 3 1.49 -11.81 -8.65
N LEU A 4 1.34 -11.17 -7.48
CA LEU A 4 0.47 -10.00 -7.32
C LEU A 4 0.91 -8.90 -8.29
N THR A 5 -0.05 -8.26 -8.92
CA THR A 5 0.15 -7.02 -9.67
C THR A 5 0.67 -5.92 -8.75
N PRO A 6 1.32 -4.88 -9.30
CA PRO A 6 1.77 -3.74 -8.50
C PRO A 6 0.65 -3.09 -7.69
N ALA A 7 -0.55 -2.96 -8.26
CA ALA A 7 -1.72 -2.43 -7.56
C ALA A 7 -2.11 -3.31 -6.35
N GLU A 8 -2.19 -4.62 -6.54
CA GLU A 8 -2.51 -5.57 -5.45
C GLU A 8 -1.45 -5.58 -4.35
N LYS A 9 -0.16 -5.36 -4.67
CA LYS A 9 0.91 -5.22 -3.66
C LYS A 9 0.74 -3.96 -2.81
N ILE A 10 0.30 -2.86 -3.41
CA ILE A 10 0.00 -1.61 -2.71
C ILE A 10 -1.20 -1.81 -1.79
N GLU A 11 -2.29 -2.40 -2.30
CA GLU A 11 -3.50 -2.71 -1.53
C GLU A 11 -3.18 -3.62 -0.35
N GLN A 12 -2.42 -4.70 -0.56
CA GLN A 12 -2.00 -5.60 0.50
C GLN A 12 -1.18 -4.89 1.59
N SER A 13 -0.29 -3.97 1.22
CA SER A 13 0.51 -3.21 2.20
C SER A 13 -0.38 -2.28 3.04
N TYR A 14 -1.43 -1.73 2.45
CA TYR A 14 -2.43 -0.95 3.16
C TYR A 14 -3.25 -1.82 4.13
N ASP A 15 -3.70 -2.99 3.69
CA ASP A 15 -4.43 -3.94 4.53
C ASP A 15 -3.60 -4.39 5.73
N ASP A 16 -2.33 -4.72 5.52
CA ASP A 16 -1.39 -5.10 6.58
C ASP A 16 -1.24 -3.96 7.62
N ALA A 17 -1.18 -2.70 7.16
CA ALA A 17 -1.10 -1.53 8.03
C ALA A 17 -2.38 -1.34 8.85
N MET A 18 -3.55 -1.51 8.22
CA MET A 18 -4.85 -1.42 8.91
C MET A 18 -5.00 -2.51 9.97
N ILE A 19 -4.52 -3.72 9.72
CA ILE A 19 -4.49 -4.80 10.71
C ILE A 19 -3.59 -4.44 11.89
N ALA A 20 -2.39 -3.89 11.64
CA ALA A 20 -1.49 -3.47 12.71
C ALA A 20 -2.11 -2.38 13.61
N LEU A 21 -2.84 -1.44 13.02
CA LEU A 21 -3.60 -0.43 13.76
C LEU A 21 -4.77 -1.02 14.55
N ALA A 22 -5.52 -1.96 13.96
CA ALA A 22 -6.60 -2.64 14.64
C ALA A 22 -6.09 -3.45 15.84
N ASP A 23 -4.96 -4.14 15.70
CA ASP A 23 -4.29 -4.84 16.81
C ASP A 23 -3.96 -3.86 17.95
N TYR A 24 -3.38 -2.70 17.64
CA TYR A 24 -3.08 -1.66 18.63
C TYR A 24 -4.31 -1.22 19.42
N LEU A 25 -5.40 -0.92 18.71
CA LEU A 25 -6.64 -0.42 19.31
C LEU A 25 -7.39 -1.47 20.13
N THR A 26 -7.21 -2.76 19.84
CA THR A 26 -8.01 -3.84 20.42
C THR A 26 -7.28 -4.68 21.47
N ARG A 27 -5.94 -4.72 21.43
CA ARG A 27 -5.14 -5.64 22.25
C ARG A 27 -4.21 -4.96 23.24
N ASP A 28 -4.37 -3.65 23.47
CA ASP A 28 -3.53 -2.86 24.39
C ASP A 28 -2.03 -3.04 24.06
N CYS A 29 -1.72 -3.02 22.75
CA CYS A 29 -0.35 -3.17 22.29
C CYS A 29 0.44 -1.89 22.52
N ASP A 30 1.74 -2.01 22.75
CA ASP A 30 2.63 -0.86 22.85
C ASP A 30 2.64 -0.05 21.54
N ALA A 31 2.55 1.28 21.69
CA ALA A 31 2.53 2.20 20.57
C ALA A 31 3.86 2.18 19.80
N GLY A 32 5.00 2.04 20.49
CA GLY A 32 6.32 1.95 19.84
C GLY A 32 6.42 0.72 18.93
N THR A 33 6.00 -0.43 19.45
CA THR A 33 5.97 -1.69 18.71
C THR A 33 5.03 -1.63 17.49
N THR A 34 3.90 -0.94 17.63
CA THR A 34 2.96 -0.69 16.53
C THR A 34 3.60 0.17 15.44
N VAL A 35 4.28 1.25 15.83
CA VAL A 35 4.98 2.14 14.91
C VAL A 35 6.11 1.40 14.18
N ASP A 36 6.92 0.60 14.87
CA ASP A 36 7.97 -0.21 14.24
C ASP A 36 7.39 -1.20 13.22
N ARG A 37 6.23 -1.80 13.53
CA ARG A 37 5.53 -2.70 12.60
C ARG A 37 5.04 -1.96 11.37
N LEU A 38 4.46 -0.78 11.54
CA LEU A 38 4.02 0.07 10.42
C LEU A 38 5.19 0.51 9.55
N LEU A 39 6.30 0.94 10.15
CA LEU A 39 7.51 1.30 9.42
C LEU A 39 8.02 0.12 8.59
N ARG A 40 8.05 -1.10 9.14
CA ARG A 40 8.45 -2.30 8.37
C ARG A 40 7.52 -2.63 7.22
N ILE A 41 6.22 -2.35 7.33
CA ILE A 41 5.26 -2.55 6.23
C ILE A 41 5.53 -1.53 5.12
N LEU A 42 5.72 -0.27 5.51
CA LEU A 42 5.87 0.87 4.58
C LEU A 42 7.27 0.99 3.96
N ASP A 43 8.31 0.53 4.65
CA ASP A 43 9.71 0.57 4.19
C ASP A 43 10.08 -0.60 3.28
N ARG A 44 9.16 -1.54 3.02
CA ARG A 44 9.42 -2.64 2.09
C ARG A 44 9.76 -2.08 0.71
N ASP A 45 10.95 -2.43 0.22
CA ASP A 45 11.39 -2.13 -1.15
C ASP A 45 10.33 -2.56 -2.18
N SER A 46 9.64 -3.68 -1.93
CA SER A 46 8.55 -4.16 -2.78
C SER A 46 7.36 -3.20 -2.90
N LEU A 47 7.05 -2.42 -1.85
CA LEU A 47 6.00 -1.40 -1.90
C LEU A 47 6.47 -0.19 -2.71
N ARG A 48 7.71 0.26 -2.49
CA ARG A 48 8.32 1.35 -3.25
C ARG A 48 8.38 1.03 -4.74
N ASP A 49 8.79 -0.20 -5.07
CA ASP A 49 8.89 -0.66 -6.46
C ASP A 49 7.50 -0.76 -7.08
N ALA A 50 6.51 -1.31 -6.37
CA ALA A 50 5.13 -1.37 -6.85
C ALA A 50 4.52 0.02 -7.11
N ILE A 51 4.73 0.99 -6.21
CA ILE A 51 4.30 2.39 -6.42
C ILE A 51 4.99 2.97 -7.66
N THR A 52 6.29 2.75 -7.80
CA THR A 52 7.07 3.24 -8.94
C THR A 52 6.54 2.66 -10.26
N GLU A 53 6.27 1.35 -10.29
CA GLU A 53 5.72 0.67 -11.46
C GLU A 53 4.34 1.23 -11.84
N VAL A 54 3.43 1.42 -10.87
CA VAL A 54 2.11 2.02 -11.14
C VAL A 54 2.23 3.45 -11.65
N LEU A 55 3.12 4.27 -11.09
CA LEU A 55 3.31 5.65 -11.53
C LEU A 55 3.93 5.74 -12.92
N VAL A 56 4.88 4.85 -13.24
CA VAL A 56 5.47 4.75 -14.58
C VAL A 56 4.42 4.29 -15.58
N ASP A 57 3.64 3.26 -15.25
CA ASP A 57 2.57 2.78 -16.12
C ASP A 57 1.52 3.86 -16.40
N ALA A 58 1.07 4.59 -15.37
CA ALA A 58 0.13 5.69 -15.53
C ALA A 58 0.67 6.83 -16.41
N ARG A 59 1.99 7.04 -16.42
CA ARG A 59 2.66 8.02 -17.28
C ARG A 59 2.77 7.56 -18.74
N VAL A 60 3.04 6.28 -18.96
CA VAL A 60 3.22 5.69 -20.30
C VAL A 60 1.89 5.39 -20.97
N HIS A 61 0.90 4.98 -20.18
CA HIS A 61 -0.48 4.67 -20.59
C HIS A 61 -1.45 5.61 -19.87
N PRO A 62 -1.44 6.92 -20.19
CA PRO A 62 -2.40 7.83 -19.57
C PRO A 62 -3.81 7.35 -19.91
N ARG A 63 -4.57 6.94 -18.89
CA ARG A 63 -5.99 6.65 -19.09
C ARG A 63 -6.63 7.89 -19.71
N PRO A 64 -7.50 7.73 -20.74
CA PRO A 64 -8.29 8.85 -21.22
C PRO A 64 -8.97 9.45 -20.01
N ARG A 65 -8.77 10.76 -19.78
CA ARG A 65 -9.55 11.48 -18.77
C ARG A 65 -10.99 11.18 -19.13
N ALA A 66 -11.71 10.50 -18.24
CA ALA A 66 -13.15 10.42 -18.38
C ALA A 66 -13.60 11.88 -18.37
N ASP A 67 -14.00 12.38 -19.52
CA ASP A 67 -14.55 13.72 -19.66
C ASP A 67 -15.61 13.85 -18.57
N VAL A 68 -15.36 14.80 -17.68
CA VAL A 68 -16.36 15.28 -16.74
C VAL A 68 -17.46 15.84 -17.63
N LEU A 69 -18.52 15.06 -17.84
CA LEU A 69 -19.79 15.61 -18.29
C LEU A 69 -20.25 16.55 -17.17
N GLU A 70 -19.99 17.84 -17.36
CA GLU A 70 -20.69 18.94 -16.68
C GLU A 70 -22.18 18.94 -17.02
#